data_AF-A0A410PXE1-F1
#
_entry.id   AF-A0A410PXE1-F1
#
_cell.length_a   1.000
_cell.length_b   1.000
_cell.length_c   1.000
_cell.angle_alpha   90.00
_cell.angle_beta   90.00
_cell.angle_gamma   90.00
#
_symmetry.space_group_name_H-M   'P 1'
#
loop_
_entity.id
_entity.type
_entity.pdbx_description
1 polymer ?
#
loop_
_entity_poly.entity_id
_entity_poly.type
_entity_poly.pdbx_seq_one_letter_code
_entity_poly.pdbx_strand_id
1 'polypeptide(L)'
;MESHQIRPNVRFVEKEDYAIMAMVDNGLGISVLPELVLKDTARKIVIKKLDIPAYRDIGIVVKNKKMLTASAQKFVSYVQEWITEEYNS
;
A
#
# COMPACT_ATOMS: atom_id res chain seq x y z
N MET A 1 -5.91 9.89 11.12
CA MET A 1 -5.30 11.14 11.64
C MET A 1 -6.36 12.10 12.17
N GLU A 2 -7.40 12.41 11.40
CA GLU A 2 -8.50 13.29 11.86
C GLU A 2 -9.26 12.73 13.06
N SER A 3 -9.54 11.43 13.09
CA SER A 3 -10.18 10.74 14.23
C SER A 3 -9.33 10.71 15.50
N HIS A 4 -8.05 11.07 15.42
CA HIS A 4 -7.10 11.06 16.54
C HIS A 4 -6.61 12.48 16.90
N GLN A 5 -7.22 13.53 16.32
CA GLN A 5 -6.83 14.93 16.52
C GLN A 5 -5.36 15.25 16.21
N ILE A 6 -4.70 14.43 15.37
CA ILE A 6 -3.32 14.64 14.94
C ILE A 6 -3.34 15.61 13.74
N ARG A 7 -2.66 16.75 13.88
CA ARG A 7 -2.42 17.69 12.77
C ARG A 7 -0.95 17.63 12.34
N PRO A 8 -0.62 16.94 11.24
CA PRO A 8 0.75 16.88 10.77
C PRO A 8 1.21 18.26 10.29
N ASN A 9 2.46 18.61 10.60
CA ASN A 9 3.11 19.79 10.05
C ASN A 9 3.67 19.45 8.65
N VAL A 10 2.82 19.60 7.63
CA VAL A 10 3.14 19.20 6.26
C VAL A 10 3.92 20.31 5.56
N ARG A 11 5.18 20.04 5.22
CA ARG A 11 6.05 20.95 4.43
C ARG A 11 6.00 20.68 2.93
N PHE A 12 5.80 19.42 2.55
CA PHE A 12 5.78 18.97 1.16
C PHE A 12 4.62 18.00 0.96
N VAL A 13 3.97 18.08 -0.20
CA VAL A 13 2.88 17.18 -0.60
C VAL A 13 3.26 16.58 -1.93
N GLU A 14 3.38 15.25 -1.96
CA GLU A 14 3.55 14.48 -3.19
C GLU A 14 2.57 13.30 -3.18
N LYS A 15 2.24 12.82 -4.38
CA LYS A 15 1.29 11.71 -4.56
C LYS A 15 1.93 10.44 -5.09
N GLU A 16 3.09 10.56 -5.72
CA GLU A 16 3.80 9.42 -6.31
C GLU A 16 4.72 8.79 -5.25
N ASP A 17 4.49 7.51 -4.97
CA ASP A 17 5.14 6.79 -3.88
C ASP A 17 6.67 6.79 -4.02
N TYR A 18 7.19 6.55 -5.23
CA TYR A 18 8.63 6.55 -5.48
C TYR A 18 9.28 7.92 -5.26
N ALA A 19 8.57 9.00 -5.58
CA ALA A 19 9.04 10.37 -5.34
C ALA A 19 9.05 10.68 -3.84
N ILE A 20 8.00 10.26 -3.11
CA ILE A 20 7.95 10.37 -1.65
C ILE A 20 9.12 9.64 -1.01
N MET A 21 9.40 8.40 -1.43
CA MET A 21 10.52 7.64 -0.90
C MET A 21 11.86 8.30 -1.22
N ALA A 22 12.04 8.86 -2.43
CA ALA A 22 13.25 9.60 -2.78
C ALA A 22 13.44 10.86 -1.94
N MET A 23 12.37 11.58 -1.62
CA MET A 23 12.42 12.73 -0.73
C MET A 23 12.89 12.34 0.68
N VAL A 24 12.33 11.25 1.24
CA VAL A 24 12.75 10.73 2.55
C VAL A 24 14.22 10.27 2.53
N ASP A 25 14.63 9.54 1.49
CA ASP A 25 16.01 9.07 1.25
C ASP A 25 17.02 10.24 1.13
N ASN A 26 16.56 11.42 0.67
CA ASN A 26 17.34 12.65 0.61
C ASN A 26 17.17 13.58 1.82
N GLY A 27 16.51 13.12 2.89
CA GLY A 27 16.41 13.86 4.16
C GLY A 27 15.32 14.94 4.19
N LEU A 28 14.36 14.92 3.27
CA LEU A 28 13.25 15.91 3.23
C LEU A 28 12.11 15.60 4.22
N GLY A 29 12.32 14.69 5.17
CA GLY A 29 11.42 14.42 6.28
C GLY A 29 11.01 12.95 6.40
N ILE A 30 9.78 12.71 6.85
CA ILE A 30 9.17 11.39 7.02
C ILE A 30 7.86 11.31 6.25
N SER A 31 7.44 10.10 5.91
CA SER A 31 6.13 9.84 5.30
C SER A 31 5.52 8.56 5.87
N VAL A 32 4.20 8.43 5.72
CA VAL A 32 3.44 7.22 6.04
C VAL A 32 3.00 6.59 4.73
N LEU A 33 3.47 5.39 4.44
CA LEU A 33 3.21 4.67 3.19
C LEU A 33 2.65 3.26 3.50
N PRO A 34 1.83 2.69 2.59
CA PRO A 34 1.39 1.31 2.71
C PRO A 34 2.58 0.34 2.71
N GLU A 35 2.53 -0.71 3.53
CA GLU A 35 3.59 -1.72 3.63
C GLU A 35 3.97 -2.35 2.28
N LEU A 36 2.97 -2.58 1.43
CA LEU A 36 3.18 -3.14 0.08
C LEU A 36 4.11 -2.29 -0.80
N VAL A 37 4.09 -0.97 -0.63
CA VAL A 37 4.96 -0.02 -1.37
C VAL A 37 6.39 -0.03 -0.81
N LEU A 38 6.54 -0.34 0.48
CA LEU A 38 7.82 -0.40 1.18
C LEU A 38 8.54 -1.73 0.97
N LYS A 39 7.85 -2.76 0.45
CA LYS A 39 8.39 -4.10 0.20
C LYS A 39 9.57 -4.03 -0.80
N ASP A 40 10.66 -4.71 -0.47
CA ASP A 40 11.85 -4.88 -1.31
C ASP A 40 12.50 -3.59 -1.84
N THR A 41 12.39 -2.48 -1.09
CA THR A 41 13.05 -1.23 -1.49
C THR A 41 14.57 -1.29 -1.30
N ALA A 42 15.31 -0.87 -2.32
CA ALA A 42 16.78 -0.73 -2.26
C ALA A 42 17.25 0.61 -1.65
N ARG A 43 16.32 1.47 -1.24
CA ARG A 43 16.63 2.81 -0.69
C ARG A 43 17.14 2.73 0.74
N LYS A 44 17.93 3.72 1.16
CA LYS A 44 18.51 3.77 2.51
C LYS A 44 17.57 4.47 3.49
N ILE A 45 16.35 3.95 3.60
CA ILE A 45 15.32 4.50 4.50
C ILE A 45 15.07 3.57 5.69
N VAL A 46 14.74 4.16 6.84
CA VAL A 46 14.34 3.40 8.02
C VAL A 46 12.82 3.24 7.99
N ILE A 47 12.35 1.99 8.01
CA ILE A 47 10.92 1.66 8.09
C ILE A 47 10.56 1.34 9.54
N LYS A 48 9.47 1.93 10.03
CA LYS A 48 8.92 1.71 11.38
C LYS A 48 7.43 1.44 11.29
N LYS A 49 6.94 0.51 12.13
CA LYS A 49 5.50 0.28 12.31
C LYS A 49 4.90 1.46 13.08
N LEU A 50 3.65 1.76 12.81
CA LEU A 50 2.88 2.74 13.58
C LEU A 50 2.57 2.16 14.97
N ASP A 51 2.66 3.00 16.00
CA ASP A 51 2.31 2.61 17.39
C ASP A 51 0.85 2.16 17.48
N ILE A 52 -0.03 2.86 16.76
CA ILE A 52 -1.42 2.45 16.52
C ILE A 52 -1.46 1.84 15.12
N PRO A 53 -1.62 0.51 14.98
CA PRO A 53 -1.69 -0.13 13.68
C PRO A 53 -2.83 0.45 12.84
N ALA A 54 -2.56 0.70 11.57
CA ALA A 54 -3.54 1.17 10.60
C ALA A 54 -3.50 0.24 9.38
N TYR A 55 -4.67 -0.25 9.00
CA TYR A 55 -4.83 -1.21 7.91
C TYR A 55 -5.79 -0.67 6.85
N ARG A 56 -5.65 -1.20 5.64
CA ARG A 56 -6.56 -0.94 4.52
C ARG A 56 -6.79 -2.23 3.74
N ASP A 57 -8.04 -2.52 3.45
CA ASP A 57 -8.41 -3.64 2.59
C ASP A 57 -8.09 -3.31 1.12
N ILE A 58 -7.47 -4.25 0.42
CA ILE A 58 -7.27 -4.22 -1.03
C ILE A 58 -8.07 -5.36 -1.62
N GLY A 59 -8.89 -5.07 -2.63
CA GLY A 59 -9.79 -6.08 -3.21
C GLY A 59 -10.07 -5.85 -4.68
N ILE A 60 -10.45 -6.94 -5.35
CA ILE A 60 -10.95 -6.92 -6.72
C ILE A 60 -12.46 -6.70 -6.68
N VAL A 61 -12.93 -5.65 -7.38
CA VAL A 61 -14.35 -5.33 -7.48
C VAL A 61 -14.86 -5.68 -8.88
N VAL A 62 -15.96 -6.42 -8.93
CA VAL A 62 -16.63 -6.79 -10.19
C VAL A 62 -18.08 -6.37 -10.13
N LYS A 63 -18.60 -5.79 -11.22
CA LYS A 63 -19.98 -5.28 -11.28
C LYS A 63 -21.02 -6.39 -11.07
N ASN A 64 -20.80 -7.56 -11.68
CA ASN A 64 -21.65 -8.74 -11.49
C ASN A 64 -20.80 -10.02 -11.66
N LYS A 65 -20.66 -10.78 -10.58
CA LYS A 65 -19.89 -12.04 -10.57
C LYS A 65 -20.40 -13.05 -11.61
N LYS A 66 -21.70 -13.06 -11.91
CA LYS A 66 -22.32 -13.99 -12.87
C LYS A 66 -22.10 -13.60 -14.34
N MET A 67 -21.62 -12.38 -14.61
CA MET A 67 -21.38 -11.86 -15.96
C MET A 67 -19.91 -11.71 -16.30
N LEU A 68 -19.01 -12.28 -15.49
CA LEU A 68 -17.59 -12.26 -15.80
C LEU A 68 -17.28 -13.13 -17.02
N THR A 69 -16.44 -12.61 -17.92
CA THR A 69 -15.89 -13.41 -19.01
C THR A 69 -15.02 -14.54 -18.44
N ALA A 70 -14.81 -15.61 -19.22
CA ALA A 70 -13.96 -16.72 -18.80
C ALA A 70 -12.54 -16.25 -18.41
N SER A 71 -11.97 -15.31 -19.19
CA SER A 71 -10.66 -14.72 -18.89
C SER A 71 -10.65 -13.94 -17.58
N ALA A 72 -11.69 -13.16 -17.28
CA ALA A 72 -11.78 -12.40 -16.04
C ALA A 72 -11.95 -13.33 -14.83
N GLN A 73 -12.74 -14.42 -14.95
CA GLN A 73 -12.86 -15.43 -13.89
C GLN A 73 -11.52 -16.11 -13.62
N LYS A 74 -10.79 -16.47 -14.67
CA LYS A 74 -9.46 -17.08 -14.54
C LYS A 74 -8.45 -16.14 -13.91
N PHE A 75 -8.46 -14.85 -14.30
CA PHE A 75 -7.62 -13.83 -13.67
C PHE A 75 -7.91 -13.70 -12.17
N VAL A 76 -9.18 -13.59 -11.78
CA VAL A 76 -9.56 -13.49 -10.36
C VAL A 76 -9.10 -14.73 -9.58
N SER A 77 -9.33 -15.93 -10.13
CA SER A 77 -8.94 -17.19 -9.48
C SER A 77 -7.42 -17.25 -9.29
N TYR A 78 -6.66 -16.91 -10.33
CA TYR A 78 -5.20 -16.87 -10.29
C TYR A 78 -4.68 -15.87 -9.25
N VAL A 79 -5.23 -14.66 -9.19
CA VAL A 79 -4.80 -13.67 -8.19
C VAL A 79 -5.12 -14.12 -6.76
N GLN A 80 -6.26 -14.79 -6.56
CA GLN A 80 -6.61 -15.35 -5.25
C GLN A 80 -5.66 -16.48 -4.81
N GLU A 81 -5.32 -17.38 -5.73
CA GLU A 81 -4.32 -18.44 -5.51
C GLU A 81 -2.95 -17.82 -5.18
N TRP A 82 -2.47 -16.88 -6.00
CA TRP A 82 -1.20 -16.21 -5.79
C TRP A 82 -1.10 -15.46 -4.45
N ILE A 83 -2.14 -14.71 -4.05
CA ILE A 83 -2.15 -14.02 -2.75
C ILE A 83 -2.12 -15.02 -1.59
N THR A 84 -2.84 -16.14 -1.74
CA THR A 84 -2.87 -17.23 -0.73
C THR A 84 -1.49 -17.86 -0.57
N GLU A 85 -0.74 -18.05 -1.65
CA GLU A 85 0.63 -18.58 -1.63
C GLU A 85 1.64 -17.58 -1.05
N GLU A 86 1.57 -16.32 -1.47
CA GLU A 86 2.55 -15.27 -1.12
C GLU A 86 2.40 -14.77 0.33
N TYR A 87 1.19 -14.80 0.91
CA TYR A 87 0.89 -14.15 2.21
C TYR A 87 0.35 -15.08 3.32
N ASN A 88 0.24 -16.40 3.13
CA ASN A 88 -0.13 -17.35 4.21
C ASN A 88 1.05 -17.80 5.10
N SER A 89 1.97 -16.89 5.45
CA SER A 89 3.03 -17.13 6.44
C SER A 89 2.76 -16.43 7.76
#